data_AF-K0B1I7-F1
#
_entry.id   AF-K0B1I7-F1
#
_cell.length_a   1.000
_cell.length_b   1.000
_cell.length_c   1.000
_cell.angle_alpha   90.00
_cell.angle_beta   90.00
_cell.angle_gamma   90.00
#
_symmetry.space_group_name_H-M   'P 1'
#
loop_
_entity.id
_entity.type
_entity.pdbx_description
1 polymer ?
#
loop_
_entity_poly.entity_id
_entity_poly.type
_entity_poly.pdbx_seq_one_letter_code
_entity_poly.pdbx_strand_id
1 'polypeptide(L)'
;MNAEIINVGDELLAGKTLNSNSKFLSEELTVLGIETRFCTMIRDNKEDIEFATELALKRSDVIIYTGGLGPTEDDFTKEVVCNTIGRELILDKEVLSSISSFFEKRNINMTKNNVKQAYVPNNSIVLENSKGTAPGFFIKEDKRVIILLPGPPREVNNMFKQNVVPLLWDLSNIKIKTRTINTIGIGESQLEEEIKDIISNYKNPYIATYARDGQVDIRITIKYKNEQKANLLLREVEKKIHKKIKKYIYSFNNEKIEETVFKLLNEKNFKIGFCESCTGGLVSSRLTKISGASNVLDRSIITYSNRAKIEEVGVKKETLDLFGAVSEETSIEMAKGLLKKEI
;
A
#
# COMPACT_ATOMS: atom_id res chain seq x y z
N MET A 1 2.90 21.69 -4.43
CA MET A 1 1.44 21.55 -4.50
C MET A 1 1.01 20.83 -3.25
N ASN A 2 -0.04 21.32 -2.61
CA ASN A 2 -0.60 20.74 -1.41
C ASN A 2 -1.95 20.09 -1.73
N ALA A 3 -2.19 18.92 -1.15
CA ALA A 3 -3.42 18.17 -1.32
C ALA A 3 -4.23 18.09 -0.02
N GLU A 4 -5.54 17.98 -0.20
CA GLU A 4 -6.48 17.57 0.82
C GLU A 4 -7.32 16.39 0.33
N ILE A 5 -7.48 15.39 1.20
CA ILE A 5 -8.31 14.22 0.95
C ILE A 5 -9.55 14.33 1.82
N ILE A 6 -10.73 14.25 1.22
CA ILE A 6 -12.03 14.30 1.88
C ILE A 6 -12.73 12.96 1.66
N ASN A 7 -12.97 12.22 2.73
CA ASN A 7 -13.71 10.96 2.66
C ASN A 7 -15.13 11.18 3.15
N VAL A 8 -16.11 10.88 2.31
CA VAL A 8 -17.53 10.98 2.61
C VAL A 8 -18.04 9.58 2.91
N GLY A 9 -18.60 9.38 4.10
CA GLY A 9 -19.10 8.08 4.55
C GLY A 9 -19.42 8.04 6.04
N ASP A 10 -20.70 7.87 6.39
CA ASP A 10 -21.13 7.71 7.79
C ASP A 10 -20.47 6.49 8.49
N GLU A 11 -20.16 5.43 7.75
CA GLU A 11 -19.51 4.22 8.28
C GLU A 11 -18.04 4.45 8.68
N LEU A 12 -17.37 5.44 8.08
CA LEU A 12 -16.01 5.83 8.45
C LEU A 12 -16.01 6.55 9.80
N LEU A 13 -16.94 7.49 9.99
CA LEU A 13 -17.08 8.23 11.25
C LEU A 13 -17.61 7.34 12.39
N ALA A 14 -18.45 6.36 12.06
CA ALA A 14 -18.88 5.34 13.02
C ALA A 14 -17.79 4.31 13.37
N GLY A 15 -16.62 4.37 12.73
CA GLY A 15 -15.51 3.44 12.96
C GLY A 15 -15.78 2.00 12.50
N LYS A 16 -16.81 1.77 11.68
CA LYS A 16 -17.15 0.44 11.14
C LYS A 16 -16.18 0.00 10.06
N THR A 17 -15.63 0.96 9.33
CA THR A 17 -14.69 0.73 8.23
C THR A 17 -13.40 1.51 8.49
N LEU A 18 -12.25 0.83 8.39
CA LEU A 18 -10.95 1.50 8.43
C LEU A 18 -10.78 2.36 7.16
N ASN A 19 -10.46 3.64 7.34
CA ASN A 19 -10.19 4.56 6.23
C ASN A 19 -8.85 4.25 5.54
N SER A 20 -8.85 3.19 4.73
CA SER A 20 -7.69 2.76 3.93
C SER A 20 -7.46 3.64 2.70
N ASN A 21 -8.49 4.35 2.22
CA ASN A 21 -8.39 5.26 1.08
C ASN A 21 -7.42 6.41 1.35
N SER A 22 -7.53 7.07 2.51
CA SER A 22 -6.63 8.18 2.85
C SER A 22 -5.17 7.76 2.97
N LYS A 23 -4.92 6.55 3.49
CA LYS A 23 -3.56 5.98 3.50
C LYS A 23 -3.05 5.81 2.06
N PHE A 24 -3.80 5.12 1.22
CA PHE A 24 -3.43 4.84 -0.17
C PHE A 24 -3.18 6.13 -0.97
N LEU A 25 -4.12 7.06 -0.95
CA LEU A 25 -4.02 8.32 -1.69
C LEU A 25 -2.83 9.17 -1.21
N SER A 26 -2.57 9.21 0.10
CA SER A 26 -1.40 9.93 0.64
C SER A 26 -0.08 9.31 0.18
N GLU A 27 0.01 7.98 0.13
CA GLU A 27 1.19 7.28 -0.39
C GLU A 27 1.44 7.61 -1.86
N GLU A 28 0.40 7.56 -2.69
CA GLU A 28 0.53 7.83 -4.13
C GLU A 28 0.77 9.32 -4.44
N LEU A 29 0.11 10.24 -3.75
CA LEU A 29 0.37 11.68 -3.87
C LEU A 29 1.80 12.04 -3.46
N THR A 30 2.33 11.38 -2.43
CA THR A 30 3.73 11.53 -2.03
C THR A 30 4.66 11.18 -3.19
N VAL A 31 4.41 10.09 -3.93
CA VAL A 31 5.21 9.72 -5.12
C VAL A 31 5.15 10.81 -6.21
N LEU A 32 4.00 11.46 -6.36
CA LEU A 32 3.81 12.57 -7.30
C LEU A 32 4.46 13.89 -6.84
N GLY A 33 5.03 13.94 -5.64
CA GLY A 33 5.58 15.15 -5.04
C GLY A 33 4.52 16.16 -4.59
N ILE A 34 3.29 15.67 -4.37
CA ILE A 34 2.16 16.45 -3.86
C ILE A 34 2.03 16.14 -2.37
N GLU A 35 2.14 17.17 -1.52
CA GLU A 35 2.11 17.00 -0.07
C GLU A 35 0.67 16.98 0.43
N THR A 36 0.21 15.85 0.96
CA THR A 36 -1.08 15.79 1.65
C THR A 36 -0.99 16.54 2.99
N ARG A 37 -1.70 17.65 3.10
CA ARG A 37 -1.72 18.52 4.29
C ARG A 37 -2.88 18.21 5.22
N PHE A 38 -3.99 17.75 4.66
CA PHE A 38 -5.23 17.48 5.39
C PHE A 38 -5.89 16.19 4.90
N CYS A 39 -6.41 15.42 5.85
CA CYS A 39 -7.32 14.32 5.60
C CYS A 39 -8.56 14.58 6.47
N THR A 40 -9.72 14.74 5.83
CA THR A 40 -10.98 15.10 6.48
C THR A 40 -11.98 13.96 6.24
N MET A 41 -12.62 13.47 7.30
CA MET A 41 -13.73 12.52 7.19
C MET A 41 -15.02 13.26 7.55
N ILE A 42 -16.02 13.14 6.69
CA ILE A 42 -17.31 13.82 6.83
C ILE A 42 -18.46 12.85 6.60
N ARG A 43 -19.64 13.24 7.10
CA ARG A 43 -20.87 12.48 6.91
C ARG A 43 -21.35 12.57 5.48
N ASP A 44 -22.21 11.63 5.10
CA ASP A 44 -23.08 11.79 3.94
C ASP A 44 -24.17 12.82 4.29
N ASN A 45 -23.77 14.09 4.39
CA ASN A 45 -24.60 15.25 4.69
C ASN A 45 -24.22 16.44 3.79
N LYS A 46 -25.21 17.14 3.24
CA LYS A 46 -24.97 18.18 2.22
C LYS A 46 -24.20 19.36 2.80
N GLU A 47 -24.59 19.81 3.98
CA GLU A 47 -23.97 20.93 4.68
C GLU A 47 -22.50 20.61 5.04
N ASP A 48 -22.23 19.39 5.48
CA ASP A 48 -20.88 18.92 5.80
C ASP A 48 -19.97 18.88 4.54
N ILE A 49 -20.50 18.39 3.41
CA ILE A 49 -19.76 18.36 2.14
C ILE A 49 -19.51 19.77 1.63
N GLU A 50 -20.50 20.66 1.65
CA GLU A 50 -20.37 22.05 1.23
C GLU A 50 -19.31 22.76 2.08
N PHE A 51 -19.40 22.69 3.41
CA PHE A 51 -18.45 23.31 4.32
C PHE A 51 -17.02 22.78 4.12
N ALA A 52 -16.85 21.46 3.99
CA ALA A 52 -15.55 20.86 3.71
C ALA A 52 -14.99 21.34 2.36
N THR A 53 -15.85 21.47 1.35
CA THR A 53 -15.47 21.99 0.02
C THR A 53 -14.99 23.43 0.10
N GLU A 54 -15.75 24.32 0.74
CA GLU A 54 -15.36 25.72 0.92
C GLU A 54 -14.03 25.87 1.66
N LEU A 55 -13.78 25.03 2.67
CA LEU A 55 -12.54 25.06 3.44
C LEU A 55 -11.36 24.56 2.59
N ALA A 56 -11.54 23.45 1.87
CA ALA A 56 -10.50 22.87 1.03
C ALA A 56 -10.10 23.81 -0.12
N LEU A 57 -11.08 24.49 -0.74
CA LEU A 57 -10.86 25.49 -1.80
C LEU A 57 -9.95 26.65 -1.35
N LYS A 58 -9.93 26.97 -0.05
CA LYS A 58 -9.10 28.05 0.51
C LYS A 58 -7.65 27.64 0.79
N ARG A 59 -7.37 26.34 0.94
CA ARG A 59 -6.09 25.85 1.51
C ARG A 59 -5.35 24.78 0.69
N SER A 60 -5.95 24.29 -0.38
CA SER A 60 -5.43 23.14 -1.14
C SER A 60 -5.39 23.39 -2.64
N ASP A 61 -4.33 22.92 -3.30
CA ASP A 61 -4.16 22.96 -4.76
C ASP A 61 -4.81 21.73 -5.41
N VAL A 62 -4.87 20.61 -4.70
CA VAL A 62 -5.50 19.35 -5.13
C VAL A 62 -6.47 18.91 -4.07
N ILE A 63 -7.74 18.71 -4.43
CA ILE A 63 -8.79 18.28 -3.51
C ILE A 63 -9.33 16.96 -4.03
N ILE A 64 -9.27 15.90 -3.23
CA ILE A 64 -9.71 14.56 -3.63
C ILE A 64 -10.84 14.11 -2.73
N TYR A 65 -12.01 13.84 -3.31
CA TYR A 65 -13.13 13.21 -2.64
C TYR A 65 -13.13 11.71 -2.89
N THR A 66 -13.49 10.93 -1.87
CA THR A 66 -13.86 9.52 -2.02
C THR A 66 -15.21 9.27 -1.37
N GLY A 67 -16.14 8.63 -2.08
CA GLY A 67 -17.47 8.31 -1.56
C GLY A 67 -18.57 9.18 -2.16
N GLY A 68 -19.83 8.79 -1.95
CA GLY A 68 -21.01 9.56 -2.35
C GLY A 68 -21.21 9.75 -3.86
N LEU A 69 -20.71 8.83 -4.70
CA LEU A 69 -20.86 8.84 -6.19
C LEU A 69 -21.76 7.71 -6.72
N GLY A 70 -22.33 6.91 -5.84
CA GLY A 70 -23.23 5.84 -6.23
C GLY A 70 -24.59 6.35 -6.73
N PRO A 71 -25.53 5.41 -6.98
CA PRO A 71 -26.83 5.72 -7.52
C PRO A 71 -27.90 6.01 -6.46
N THR A 72 -27.59 5.97 -5.16
CA THR A 72 -28.60 6.11 -4.10
C THR A 72 -28.89 7.58 -3.77
N GLU A 73 -29.90 7.83 -2.94
CA GLU A 73 -30.35 9.19 -2.62
C GLU A 73 -29.38 9.93 -1.70
N ASP A 74 -28.66 9.19 -0.87
CA ASP A 74 -27.57 9.63 0.01
C ASP A 74 -26.25 9.90 -0.73
N ASP A 75 -26.09 9.43 -1.98
CA ASP A 75 -24.91 9.72 -2.81
C ASP A 75 -24.98 11.12 -3.45
N PHE A 76 -24.69 12.20 -2.73
CA PHE A 76 -24.77 13.56 -3.28
C PHE A 76 -23.44 14.33 -3.32
N THR A 77 -22.30 13.63 -3.21
CA THR A 77 -20.98 14.29 -3.19
C THR A 77 -20.74 15.08 -4.47
N LYS A 78 -21.04 14.48 -5.62
CA LYS A 78 -20.87 15.14 -6.92
C LYS A 78 -21.74 16.40 -7.03
N GLU A 79 -23.02 16.28 -6.68
CA GLU A 79 -24.01 17.36 -6.77
C GLU A 79 -23.62 18.54 -5.87
N VAL A 80 -23.29 18.27 -4.61
CA VAL A 80 -22.93 19.33 -3.66
C VAL A 80 -21.62 20.00 -4.07
N VAL A 81 -20.56 19.24 -4.38
CA VAL A 81 -19.28 19.81 -4.80
C VAL A 81 -19.44 20.70 -6.04
N CYS A 82 -20.21 20.24 -7.05
CA CYS A 82 -20.46 21.01 -8.26
C CYS A 82 -21.24 22.30 -7.97
N ASN A 83 -22.27 22.23 -7.13
CA ASN A 83 -23.01 23.42 -6.72
C ASN A 83 -22.12 24.44 -5.99
N THR A 84 -21.28 23.98 -5.06
CA THR A 84 -20.38 24.87 -4.29
C THR A 84 -19.36 25.58 -5.18
N ILE A 85 -18.89 24.95 -6.26
CA ILE A 85 -17.97 25.57 -7.22
C ILE A 85 -18.69 26.28 -8.38
N GLY A 86 -20.03 26.32 -8.38
CA GLY A 86 -20.82 26.94 -9.44
C GLY A 86 -20.74 26.23 -10.79
N ARG A 87 -20.59 24.89 -10.78
CA ARG A 87 -20.47 24.06 -11.99
C ARG A 87 -21.73 23.26 -12.24
N GLU A 88 -22.24 23.35 -13.47
CA GLU A 88 -23.42 22.61 -13.90
C GLU A 88 -23.12 21.12 -14.12
N LEU A 89 -24.10 20.26 -13.85
CA LEU A 89 -24.08 18.85 -14.17
C LEU A 89 -24.84 18.58 -15.48
N ILE A 90 -24.18 17.98 -16.46
CA ILE A 90 -24.75 17.67 -17.77
C ILE A 90 -24.86 16.15 -17.95
N LEU A 91 -25.93 15.68 -18.60
CA LEU A 91 -26.08 14.26 -18.90
C LEU A 91 -25.13 13.88 -20.04
N ASP A 92 -24.19 12.99 -19.75
CA ASP A 92 -23.26 12.45 -20.74
C ASP A 92 -23.80 11.12 -21.30
N LYS A 93 -24.04 11.09 -22.61
CA LYS A 93 -24.60 9.92 -23.29
C LYS A 93 -23.61 8.77 -23.42
N GLU A 94 -22.31 9.06 -23.52
CA GLU A 94 -21.27 8.02 -23.59
C GLU A 94 -21.11 7.33 -22.24
N VAL A 95 -21.11 8.12 -21.16
CA VAL A 95 -21.10 7.58 -19.78
C VAL A 95 -22.37 6.76 -19.53
N LEU A 96 -23.54 7.25 -19.92
CA LEU A 96 -24.79 6.51 -19.79
C LEU A 96 -24.77 5.19 -20.57
N SER A 97 -24.19 5.18 -21.77
CA SER A 97 -24.01 3.97 -22.57
C SER A 97 -23.05 2.98 -21.89
N SER A 98 -21.94 3.48 -21.34
CA SER A 98 -20.97 2.64 -20.62
C SER A 98 -21.58 1.97 -19.39
N ILE A 99 -22.37 2.72 -18.61
CA ILE A 99 -23.11 2.19 -17.47
C ILE A 99 -24.12 1.14 -17.93
N SER A 100 -24.91 1.43 -18.97
CA SER A 100 -25.88 0.48 -19.54
C SER A 100 -25.19 -0.83 -19.95
N SER A 101 -24.07 -0.74 -20.69
CA SER A 101 -23.28 -1.91 -21.11
C SER A 101 -22.70 -2.70 -19.95
N PHE A 102 -22.38 -2.07 -18.81
CA PHE A 102 -21.91 -2.78 -17.60
C PHE A 102 -22.99 -3.71 -17.03
N PHE A 103 -24.26 -3.26 -17.04
CA PHE A 103 -25.42 -4.02 -16.59
C PHE A 103 -25.80 -5.11 -17.61
N GLU A 104 -25.80 -4.79 -18.90
CA GLU A 104 -26.07 -5.75 -19.99
C GLU A 104 -25.10 -6.93 -19.97
N LYS A 105 -23.79 -6.69 -19.84
CA LYS A 105 -22.77 -7.75 -19.74
C LYS A 105 -23.00 -8.71 -18.57
N ARG A 106 -23.80 -8.31 -17.58
CA ARG A 106 -24.15 -9.12 -16.39
C ARG A 106 -25.55 -9.70 -16.45
N ASN A 107 -26.29 -9.49 -17.54
CA ASN A 107 -27.70 -9.85 -17.67
C ASN A 107 -28.58 -9.26 -16.55
N ILE A 108 -28.29 -8.03 -16.13
CA ILE A 108 -29.05 -7.30 -15.11
C ILE A 108 -29.70 -6.09 -15.79
N ASN A 109 -30.97 -5.80 -15.47
CA ASN A 109 -31.63 -4.59 -15.94
C ASN A 109 -31.18 -3.38 -15.12
N MET A 110 -30.69 -2.33 -15.78
CA MET A 110 -30.31 -1.08 -15.13
C MET A 110 -31.53 -0.37 -14.54
N THR A 111 -31.45 0.04 -13.28
CA THR A 111 -32.51 0.83 -12.62
C THR A 111 -32.38 2.31 -12.96
N LYS A 112 -33.50 3.06 -12.90
CA LYS A 112 -33.54 4.47 -13.30
C LYS A 112 -32.61 5.37 -12.47
N ASN A 113 -32.37 5.02 -11.21
CA ASN A 113 -31.47 5.76 -10.33
C ASN A 113 -30.00 5.72 -10.81
N ASN A 114 -29.57 4.70 -11.56
CA ASN A 114 -28.22 4.66 -12.14
C ASN A 114 -27.98 5.76 -13.17
N VAL A 115 -29.03 6.32 -13.79
CA VAL A 115 -28.90 7.45 -14.72
C VAL A 115 -28.26 8.66 -14.04
N LYS A 116 -28.46 8.84 -12.73
CA LYS A 116 -27.81 9.89 -11.93
C LYS A 116 -26.29 9.85 -12.07
N GLN A 117 -25.70 8.66 -12.18
CA GLN A 117 -24.24 8.49 -12.30
C GLN A 117 -23.70 8.99 -13.65
N ALA A 118 -24.55 9.11 -14.68
CA ALA A 118 -24.19 9.65 -15.99
C ALA A 118 -24.26 11.18 -16.09
N TYR A 119 -24.72 11.87 -15.05
CA TYR A 119 -24.56 13.32 -14.96
C TYR A 119 -23.12 13.65 -14.58
N VAL A 120 -22.43 14.41 -15.43
CA VAL A 120 -21.02 14.73 -15.29
C VAL A 120 -20.84 16.24 -15.05
N PRO A 121 -19.85 16.68 -14.26
CA PRO A 121 -19.53 18.09 -14.14
C PRO A 121 -19.13 18.66 -15.50
N ASN A 122 -19.73 19.76 -15.91
CA ASN A 122 -19.43 20.41 -17.18
C ASN A 122 -17.92 20.75 -17.26
N ASN A 123 -17.31 20.58 -18.43
CA ASN A 123 -15.87 20.76 -18.65
C ASN A 123 -14.96 19.97 -17.67
N SER A 124 -15.38 18.76 -17.29
CA SER A 124 -14.54 17.82 -16.55
C SER A 124 -14.00 16.71 -17.45
N ILE A 125 -12.94 16.05 -17.01
CA ILE A 125 -12.47 14.80 -17.59
C ILE A 125 -13.14 13.67 -16.82
N VAL A 126 -13.86 12.82 -17.53
CA VAL A 126 -14.46 11.60 -16.95
C VAL A 126 -13.37 10.56 -16.72
N LEU A 127 -13.33 10.02 -15.52
CA LEU A 127 -12.41 8.95 -15.12
C LEU A 127 -13.17 7.62 -15.20
N GLU A 128 -12.78 6.78 -16.15
CA GLU A 128 -13.43 5.47 -16.36
C GLU A 128 -13.27 4.57 -15.12
N ASN A 129 -14.35 3.92 -14.71
CA ASN A 129 -14.33 2.95 -13.62
C ASN A 129 -14.47 1.53 -14.18
N SER A 130 -13.36 0.82 -14.36
CA SER A 130 -13.38 -0.56 -14.84
C SER A 130 -13.87 -1.58 -13.80
N LYS A 131 -14.08 -1.16 -12.55
CA LYS A 131 -14.39 -2.02 -11.39
C LYS A 131 -15.76 -1.79 -10.76
N GLY A 132 -16.50 -0.76 -11.21
CA GLY A 132 -17.82 -0.39 -10.71
C GLY A 132 -18.61 0.40 -11.76
N THR A 133 -19.78 0.90 -11.38
CA THR A 133 -20.64 1.69 -12.29
C THR A 133 -20.43 3.20 -12.16
N ALA A 134 -19.93 3.68 -11.01
CA ALA A 134 -19.76 5.10 -10.74
C ALA A 134 -18.46 5.60 -11.42
N PRO A 135 -18.53 6.44 -12.47
CA PRO A 135 -17.33 7.10 -12.97
C PRO A 135 -16.81 8.10 -11.94
N GLY A 136 -15.53 8.43 -12.07
CA GLY A 136 -14.91 9.54 -11.33
C GLY A 136 -14.82 10.77 -12.21
N PHE A 137 -14.42 11.89 -11.61
CA PHE A 137 -14.33 13.16 -12.32
C PHE A 137 -13.05 13.89 -11.95
N PHE A 138 -12.38 14.47 -12.94
CA PHE A 138 -11.24 15.36 -12.76
C PHE A 138 -11.62 16.75 -13.29
N ILE A 139 -11.69 17.70 -12.37
CA ILE A 139 -12.19 19.05 -12.59
C ILE A 139 -11.01 20.01 -12.44
N LYS A 140 -10.67 20.74 -13.51
CA LYS A 140 -9.70 21.83 -13.44
C LYS A 140 -10.43 23.13 -13.12
N GLU A 141 -9.96 23.83 -12.10
CA GLU A 141 -10.52 25.09 -11.63
C GLU A 141 -9.36 26.09 -11.44
N ASP A 142 -9.15 27.03 -12.36
CA ASP A 142 -8.01 27.98 -12.35
C ASP A 142 -6.65 27.35 -11.98
N LYS A 143 -6.24 27.49 -10.71
CA LYS A 143 -4.95 27.03 -10.15
C LYS A 143 -5.06 25.73 -9.35
N ARG A 144 -6.24 25.12 -9.28
CA ARG A 144 -6.53 23.94 -8.46
C ARG A 144 -7.18 22.83 -9.28
N VAL A 145 -7.14 21.64 -8.71
CA VAL A 145 -7.77 20.44 -9.25
C VAL A 145 -8.67 19.83 -8.20
N ILE A 146 -9.89 19.48 -8.60
CA ILE A 146 -10.84 18.73 -7.78
C ILE A 146 -11.06 17.37 -8.43
N ILE A 147 -10.91 16.30 -7.65
CA ILE A 147 -11.01 14.92 -8.11
C ILE A 147 -12.10 14.24 -7.30
N LEU A 148 -13.08 13.66 -7.98
CA LEU A 148 -14.15 12.89 -7.36
C LEU A 148 -13.94 11.41 -7.68
N LEU A 149 -13.81 10.58 -6.65
CA LEU A 149 -13.62 9.13 -6.76
C LEU A 149 -14.73 8.38 -6.00
N PRO A 150 -15.05 7.13 -6.40
CA PRO A 150 -16.00 6.30 -5.67
C PRO A 150 -15.49 5.95 -4.25
N GLY A 151 -16.34 5.36 -3.42
CA GLY A 151 -15.99 4.96 -2.05
C GLY A 151 -15.14 3.69 -1.95
N PRO A 152 -15.50 2.59 -2.64
CA PRO A 152 -14.82 1.30 -2.47
C PRO A 152 -13.31 1.34 -2.80
N PRO A 153 -12.42 0.87 -1.90
CA PRO A 153 -10.96 0.97 -2.11
C PRO A 153 -10.46 0.31 -3.39
N ARG A 154 -11.10 -0.76 -3.85
CA ARG A 154 -10.70 -1.44 -5.11
C ARG A 154 -10.90 -0.55 -6.33
N GLU A 155 -11.95 0.26 -6.33
CA GLU A 155 -12.28 1.20 -7.41
C GLU A 155 -11.36 2.41 -7.34
N VAL A 156 -11.24 3.05 -6.15
CA VAL A 156 -10.31 4.16 -5.89
C VAL A 156 -8.90 3.82 -6.32
N ASN A 157 -8.36 2.68 -5.88
CA ASN A 157 -6.99 2.31 -6.16
C ASN A 157 -6.72 2.11 -7.65
N ASN A 158 -7.69 1.55 -8.38
CA ASN A 158 -7.56 1.31 -9.81
C ASN A 158 -7.65 2.62 -10.60
N MET A 159 -8.70 3.42 -10.36
CA MET A 159 -8.94 4.68 -11.06
C MET A 159 -7.85 5.71 -10.78
N PHE A 160 -7.39 5.80 -9.53
CA PHE A 160 -6.31 6.73 -9.18
C PHE A 160 -5.05 6.41 -9.98
N LYS A 161 -4.63 5.14 -10.01
CA LYS A 161 -3.41 4.71 -10.72
C LYS A 161 -3.52 4.84 -12.23
N GLN A 162 -4.66 4.49 -12.81
CA GLN A 162 -4.80 4.43 -14.26
C GLN A 162 -5.16 5.78 -14.88
N ASN A 163 -6.00 6.57 -14.22
CA ASN A 163 -6.58 7.77 -14.82
C ASN A 163 -6.10 9.06 -14.13
N VAL A 164 -5.97 9.09 -12.80
CA VAL A 164 -5.61 10.31 -12.07
C VAL A 164 -4.12 10.58 -12.10
N VAL A 165 -3.29 9.54 -11.88
CA VAL A 165 -1.83 9.66 -11.85
C VAL A 165 -1.28 10.33 -13.12
N PRO A 166 -1.66 9.91 -14.35
CA PRO A 166 -1.19 10.58 -15.57
C PRO A 166 -1.55 12.07 -15.62
N LEU A 167 -2.74 12.44 -15.16
CA LEU A 167 -3.21 13.84 -15.18
C LEU A 167 -2.49 14.71 -14.15
N LEU A 168 -2.23 14.18 -12.95
CA LEU A 168 -1.47 14.88 -11.91
C LEU A 168 0.03 14.93 -12.22
N TRP A 169 0.55 13.95 -12.95
CA TRP A 169 1.95 13.85 -13.35
C TRP A 169 2.41 15.06 -14.18
N ASP A 170 1.53 15.57 -15.05
CA ASP A 170 1.80 16.74 -15.89
C ASP A 170 1.72 18.07 -15.13
N LEU A 171 1.00 18.09 -14.00
CA LEU A 171 0.85 19.28 -13.16
C LEU A 171 1.99 19.46 -12.16
N SER A 172 2.62 18.36 -11.73
CA SER A 172 3.71 18.40 -10.76
C SER A 172 5.08 18.64 -11.40
N ASN A 173 5.67 19.80 -11.10
CA ASN A 173 7.03 20.14 -11.54
C ASN A 173 8.14 19.41 -10.77
N ILE A 174 7.82 18.69 -9.69
CA ILE A 174 8.79 17.99 -8.83
C ILE A 174 8.21 16.63 -8.47
N LYS A 175 8.89 15.56 -8.87
CA LYS A 175 8.48 14.18 -8.62
C LYS A 175 9.26 13.60 -7.45
N ILE A 176 8.73 12.58 -6.79
CA ILE A 176 9.40 11.89 -5.70
C ILE A 176 9.66 10.44 -6.08
N LYS A 177 10.88 9.97 -5.78
CA LYS A 177 11.24 8.57 -5.89
C LYS A 177 11.73 8.11 -4.54
N THR A 178 11.16 7.03 -4.04
CA THR A 178 11.55 6.43 -2.77
C THR A 178 12.13 5.05 -3.01
N ARG A 179 13.23 4.77 -2.34
CA ARG A 179 13.85 3.45 -2.25
C ARG A 179 13.89 3.05 -0.79
N THR A 180 13.51 1.81 -0.50
CA THR A 180 13.64 1.24 0.83
C THR A 180 14.68 0.13 0.80
N ILE A 181 15.72 0.29 1.61
CA ILE A 181 16.70 -0.74 1.90
C ILE A 181 16.26 -1.42 3.18
N ASN A 182 15.96 -2.71 3.11
CA ASN A 182 15.51 -3.47 4.27
C ASN A 182 16.69 -4.15 4.96
N THR A 183 16.76 -3.99 6.28
CA THR A 183 17.84 -4.56 7.07
C THR A 183 17.31 -5.50 8.16
N ILE A 184 18.16 -6.43 8.60
CA ILE A 184 17.90 -7.36 9.70
C ILE A 184 19.15 -7.50 10.56
N GLY A 185 18.97 -7.73 11.87
CA GLY A 185 20.07 -7.98 12.80
C GLY A 185 20.85 -6.73 13.23
N ILE A 186 20.32 -5.54 12.99
CA ILE A 186 20.86 -4.25 13.46
C ILE A 186 19.74 -3.41 14.06
N GLY A 187 20.00 -2.82 15.24
CA GLY A 187 19.08 -1.88 15.89
C GLY A 187 19.14 -0.48 15.29
N GLU A 188 18.10 0.33 15.52
CA GLU A 188 17.95 1.64 14.87
C GLU A 188 19.11 2.60 15.18
N SER A 189 19.45 2.79 16.45
CA SER A 189 20.53 3.71 16.84
C SER A 189 21.88 3.31 16.27
N GLN A 190 22.17 2.01 16.17
CA GLN A 190 23.40 1.53 15.56
C GLN A 190 23.38 1.74 14.05
N LEU A 191 22.26 1.48 13.39
CA LEU A 191 22.11 1.69 11.96
C LEU A 191 22.31 3.15 11.58
N GLU A 192 21.69 4.06 12.32
CA GLU A 192 21.81 5.51 12.09
C GLU A 192 23.26 5.97 12.26
N GLU A 193 23.95 5.56 13.33
CA GLU A 193 25.35 5.94 13.57
C GLU A 193 26.29 5.44 12.45
N GLU A 194 26.09 4.20 11.95
CA GLU A 194 26.88 3.64 10.85
C GLU A 194 26.77 4.46 9.55
N ILE A 195 25.58 5.02 9.25
CA ILE A 195 25.31 5.75 8.00
C ILE A 195 25.20 7.27 8.18
N LYS A 196 25.52 7.80 9.36
CA LYS A 196 25.34 9.20 9.75
C LYS A 196 26.06 10.20 8.84
N ASP A 197 27.27 9.85 8.40
CA ASP A 197 28.04 10.60 7.43
C ASP A 197 27.32 10.69 6.08
N ILE A 198 26.64 9.62 5.66
CA ILE A 198 25.83 9.61 4.43
C ILE A 198 24.60 10.49 4.63
N ILE A 199 23.86 10.34 5.74
CA ILE A 199 22.67 11.15 6.03
C ILE A 199 23.02 12.64 6.01
N SER A 200 24.10 13.03 6.68
CA SER A 200 24.50 14.44 6.84
C SER A 200 24.99 15.09 5.53
N ASN A 201 25.45 14.28 4.57
CA ASN A 201 26.01 14.76 3.30
C ASN A 201 24.93 15.10 2.24
N TYR A 202 23.68 14.69 2.42
CA TYR A 202 22.61 14.91 1.45
C TYR A 202 21.45 15.69 2.05
N LYS A 203 21.09 16.81 1.40
CA LYS A 203 19.79 17.47 1.61
C LYS A 203 18.69 16.90 0.69
N ASN A 204 19.11 16.38 -0.47
CA ASN A 204 18.30 15.64 -1.43
C ASN A 204 19.23 14.63 -2.13
N PRO A 205 19.04 13.30 -1.97
CA PRO A 205 17.96 12.63 -1.25
C PRO A 205 17.84 12.99 0.22
N TYR A 206 16.62 12.92 0.73
CA TYR A 206 16.36 12.79 2.15
C TYR A 206 16.51 11.33 2.54
N ILE A 207 17.33 11.04 3.55
CA ILE A 207 17.63 9.68 4.02
C ILE A 207 17.19 9.59 5.48
N ALA A 208 16.37 8.60 5.80
CA ALA A 208 15.89 8.37 7.16
C ALA A 208 15.76 6.88 7.47
N THR A 209 15.95 6.54 8.74
CA THR A 209 15.67 5.20 9.30
C THR A 209 14.22 5.10 9.72
N TYR A 210 13.65 3.91 9.59
CA TYR A 210 12.28 3.59 10.00
C TYR A 210 12.30 2.26 10.74
N ALA A 211 12.17 2.31 12.06
CA ALA A 211 12.01 1.12 12.88
C ALA A 211 10.60 0.51 12.75
N ARG A 212 10.55 -0.82 12.75
CA ARG A 212 9.35 -1.66 12.86
C ARG A 212 9.68 -2.83 13.77
N ASP A 213 8.67 -3.57 14.20
CA ASP A 213 8.87 -4.76 15.03
C ASP A 213 9.85 -5.74 14.38
N GLY A 214 11.04 -5.87 14.98
CA GLY A 214 12.10 -6.79 14.54
C GLY A 214 12.92 -6.38 13.32
N GLN A 215 12.72 -5.20 12.74
CA GLN A 215 13.52 -4.72 11.59
C GLN A 215 13.66 -3.20 11.55
N VAL A 216 14.71 -2.71 10.89
CA VAL A 216 14.90 -1.28 10.61
C VAL A 216 15.14 -1.11 9.12
N ASP A 217 14.36 -0.24 8.50
CA ASP A 217 14.47 0.06 7.08
C ASP A 217 15.14 1.43 6.87
N ILE A 218 15.93 1.59 5.82
CA ILE A 218 16.43 2.89 5.37
C ILE A 218 15.62 3.33 4.18
N ARG A 219 14.99 4.51 4.27
CA ARG A 219 14.31 5.12 3.13
C ARG A 219 15.14 6.26 2.54
N ILE A 220 15.35 6.18 1.24
CA ILE A 220 16.01 7.21 0.43
C ILE A 220 14.95 7.84 -0.45
N THR A 221 14.61 9.09 -0.18
CA THR A 221 13.57 9.85 -0.88
C THR A 221 14.21 10.96 -1.70
N ILE A 222 14.12 10.88 -3.03
CA ILE A 222 14.68 11.88 -3.95
C ILE A 222 13.54 12.70 -4.54
N LYS A 223 13.61 14.02 -4.38
CA LYS A 223 12.82 14.99 -5.17
C LYS A 223 13.56 15.29 -6.48
N TYR A 224 12.93 15.13 -7.63
CA TYR A 224 13.60 15.29 -8.92
C TYR A 224 12.72 15.90 -10.02
N LYS A 225 13.38 16.55 -10.99
CA LYS A 225 12.79 16.97 -12.28
C LYS A 225 13.23 16.08 -13.44
N ASN A 226 14.45 15.53 -13.36
CA ASN A 226 15.02 14.63 -14.35
C ASN A 226 15.21 13.24 -13.73
N GLU A 227 14.48 12.25 -14.23
CA GLU A 227 14.47 10.90 -13.67
C GLU A 227 15.82 10.19 -13.81
N GLN A 228 16.53 10.38 -14.93
CA GLN A 228 17.83 9.75 -15.15
C GLN A 228 18.86 10.20 -14.11
N LYS A 229 18.92 11.52 -13.82
CA LYS A 229 19.78 12.05 -12.76
C LYS A 229 19.39 11.51 -11.37
N ALA A 230 18.08 11.39 -11.11
CA ALA A 230 17.59 10.82 -9.86
C ALA A 230 18.01 9.35 -9.69
N ASN A 231 17.91 8.55 -10.75
CA ASN A 231 18.32 7.15 -10.74
C ASN A 231 19.84 6.98 -10.53
N LEU A 232 20.66 7.85 -11.11
CA LEU A 232 22.11 7.84 -10.89
C LEU A 232 22.47 8.16 -9.43
N LEU A 233 21.88 9.24 -8.89
CA LEU A 233 22.08 9.64 -7.50
C LEU A 233 21.60 8.56 -6.52
N LEU A 234 20.46 7.94 -6.81
CA LEU A 234 19.94 6.83 -6.01
C LEU A 234 20.93 5.68 -5.92
N ARG A 235 21.45 5.23 -7.07
CA ARG A 235 22.44 4.14 -7.14
C ARG A 235 23.75 4.51 -6.44
N GLU A 236 24.16 5.78 -6.48
CA GLU A 236 25.34 6.26 -5.76
C GLU A 236 25.16 6.11 -4.24
N VAL A 237 24.03 6.58 -3.71
CA VAL A 237 23.72 6.51 -2.28
C VAL A 237 23.55 5.06 -1.83
N GLU A 238 22.83 4.23 -2.61
CA GLU A 238 22.70 2.79 -2.37
C GLU A 238 24.06 2.10 -2.25
N LYS A 239 25.00 2.40 -3.17
CA LYS A 239 26.36 1.83 -3.13
C LYS A 239 27.12 2.25 -1.87
N LYS A 240 27.01 3.51 -1.45
CA LYS A 240 27.66 4.01 -0.21
C LYS A 240 27.10 3.30 1.03
N ILE A 241 25.77 3.19 1.13
CA ILE A 241 25.11 2.49 2.24
C ILE A 241 25.49 1.01 2.22
N HIS A 242 25.37 0.35 1.07
CA HIS A 242 25.73 -1.07 0.94
C HIS A 242 27.17 -1.34 1.37
N LYS A 243 28.13 -0.48 1.01
CA LYS A 243 29.53 -0.66 1.43
C LYS A 243 29.70 -0.69 2.95
N LYS A 244 28.91 0.08 3.69
CA LYS A 244 28.98 0.16 5.16
C LYS A 244 28.26 -1.00 5.85
N ILE A 245 27.04 -1.30 5.42
CA ILE A 245 26.12 -2.17 6.16
C ILE A 245 25.67 -3.43 5.40
N LYS A 246 26.39 -3.84 4.33
CA LYS A 246 26.03 -5.00 3.48
C LYS A 246 25.59 -6.25 4.24
N LYS A 247 26.20 -6.52 5.41
CA LYS A 247 25.93 -7.74 6.20
C LYS A 247 24.52 -7.77 6.79
N TYR A 248 23.86 -6.62 6.88
CA TYR A 248 22.51 -6.48 7.44
C TYR A 248 21.44 -6.36 6.35
N ILE A 249 21.81 -6.05 5.10
CA ILE A 249 20.85 -5.80 4.02
C ILE A 249 20.35 -7.12 3.44
N TYR A 250 19.03 -7.28 3.34
CA TYR A 250 18.43 -8.40 2.63
C TYR A 250 17.64 -7.98 1.38
N SER A 251 17.20 -6.72 1.26
CA SER A 251 16.51 -6.22 0.06
C SER A 251 16.75 -4.73 -0.17
N PHE A 252 16.66 -4.32 -1.44
CA PHE A 252 16.63 -2.92 -1.89
C PHE A 252 15.25 -2.54 -2.46
N ASN A 253 14.25 -3.41 -2.40
CA ASN A 253 12.99 -3.20 -3.11
C ASN A 253 11.77 -3.24 -2.18
N ASN A 254 11.97 -2.99 -0.88
CA ASN A 254 10.90 -3.10 0.12
C ASN A 254 10.25 -4.49 0.13
N GLU A 255 11.02 -5.53 -0.18
CA GLU A 255 10.52 -6.92 -0.24
C GLU A 255 10.41 -7.48 1.17
N LYS A 256 9.47 -8.39 1.38
CA LYS A 256 9.43 -9.12 2.64
C LYS A 256 10.57 -10.14 2.71
N ILE A 257 11.00 -10.47 3.92
CA ILE A 257 12.07 -11.47 4.10
C ILE A 257 11.69 -12.83 3.52
N GLU A 258 10.43 -13.27 3.68
CA GLU A 258 9.94 -14.53 3.11
C GLU A 258 9.99 -14.55 1.57
N GLU A 259 9.76 -13.41 0.91
CA GLU A 259 9.85 -13.28 -0.55
C GLU A 259 11.31 -13.36 -1.00
N THR A 260 12.21 -12.75 -0.25
CA THR A 260 13.66 -12.80 -0.51
C THR A 260 14.19 -14.23 -0.35
N VAL A 261 13.81 -14.92 0.74
CA VAL A 261 14.17 -16.32 0.98
C VAL A 261 13.61 -17.23 -0.12
N PHE A 262 12.34 -17.06 -0.50
CA PHE A 262 11.72 -17.82 -1.59
C PHE A 262 12.50 -17.68 -2.90
N LYS A 263 12.84 -16.44 -3.31
CA LYS A 263 13.59 -16.19 -4.55
C LYS A 263 14.96 -16.87 -4.53
N LEU A 264 15.70 -16.71 -3.44
CA LEU A 264 17.04 -17.31 -3.29
C LEU A 264 17.01 -18.84 -3.34
N LEU A 265 16.02 -19.46 -2.68
CA LEU A 265 15.85 -20.92 -2.73
C LEU A 265 15.47 -21.37 -4.14
N ASN A 266 14.55 -20.68 -4.80
CA ASN A 266 14.08 -21.03 -6.14
C ASN A 266 15.19 -20.88 -7.19
N GLU A 267 15.97 -19.80 -7.14
CA GLU A 267 17.13 -19.57 -8.03
C GLU A 267 18.21 -20.65 -7.88
N LYS A 268 18.39 -21.17 -6.66
CA LYS A 268 19.37 -22.22 -6.35
C LYS A 268 18.80 -23.63 -6.45
N ASN A 269 17.52 -23.77 -6.78
CA ASN A 269 16.78 -25.03 -6.76
C ASN A 269 16.92 -25.79 -5.41
N PHE A 270 16.88 -25.05 -4.31
CA PHE A 270 16.96 -25.59 -2.95
C PHE A 270 15.58 -25.75 -2.33
N LYS A 271 15.46 -26.77 -1.48
CA LYS A 271 14.30 -26.99 -0.64
C LYS A 271 14.56 -26.52 0.78
N ILE A 272 13.51 -26.12 1.48
CA ILE A 272 13.50 -25.81 2.91
C ILE A 272 12.37 -26.58 3.60
N GLY A 273 12.57 -26.90 4.87
CA GLY A 273 11.51 -27.41 5.73
C GLY A 273 11.54 -26.70 7.10
N PHE A 274 10.40 -26.69 7.79
CA PHE A 274 10.28 -26.06 9.11
C PHE A 274 9.86 -27.06 10.19
N CYS A 275 10.48 -26.95 11.37
CA CYS A 275 10.02 -27.62 12.58
C CYS A 275 9.73 -26.54 13.62
N GLU A 276 8.45 -26.32 13.92
CA GLU A 276 7.96 -25.17 14.68
C GLU A 276 7.45 -25.58 16.07
N SER A 277 7.71 -24.74 17.07
CA SER A 277 7.11 -24.86 18.41
C SER A 277 6.36 -23.58 18.77
N CYS A 278 7.03 -22.60 19.40
CA CYS A 278 6.37 -21.36 19.86
C CYS A 278 5.71 -20.54 18.75
N THR A 279 6.17 -20.67 17.50
CA THR A 279 5.57 -20.01 16.34
C THR A 279 4.30 -20.68 15.84
N GLY A 280 4.03 -21.93 16.21
CA GLY A 280 2.77 -22.61 15.92
C GLY A 280 2.37 -22.66 14.44
N GLY A 281 3.33 -22.61 13.50
CA GLY A 281 3.06 -22.59 12.06
C GLY A 281 3.14 -21.20 11.41
N LEU A 282 3.40 -20.13 12.17
CA LEU A 282 3.48 -18.77 11.65
C LEU A 282 4.61 -18.59 10.63
N VAL A 283 5.75 -19.26 10.79
CA VAL A 283 6.87 -19.16 9.83
C VAL A 283 6.47 -19.80 8.51
N SER A 284 5.90 -21.01 8.59
CA SER A 284 5.39 -21.71 7.41
C SER A 284 4.29 -20.92 6.71
N SER A 285 3.35 -20.35 7.47
CA SER A 285 2.26 -19.52 6.95
C SER A 285 2.76 -18.31 6.16
N ARG A 286 3.87 -17.69 6.57
CA ARG A 286 4.46 -16.58 5.82
C ARG A 286 4.98 -17.02 4.46
N LEU A 287 5.67 -18.15 4.39
CA LEU A 287 6.22 -18.66 3.14
C LEU A 287 5.12 -19.17 2.19
N THR A 288 4.11 -19.88 2.71
CA THR A 288 3.02 -20.45 1.90
C THR A 288 2.04 -19.43 1.32
N LYS A 289 2.05 -18.18 1.81
CA LYS A 289 1.31 -17.07 1.19
C LYS A 289 1.86 -16.67 -0.19
N ILE A 290 3.09 -17.08 -0.50
CA ILE A 290 3.74 -16.78 -1.77
C ILE A 290 3.28 -17.80 -2.81
N SER A 291 2.83 -17.32 -3.97
CA SER A 291 2.47 -18.20 -5.09
C SER A 291 3.69 -19.01 -5.54
N GLY A 292 3.52 -20.32 -5.71
CA GLY A 292 4.60 -21.23 -6.05
C GLY A 292 5.46 -21.71 -4.86
N ALA A 293 5.07 -21.42 -3.61
CA ALA A 293 5.80 -21.85 -2.41
C ALA A 293 6.14 -23.36 -2.38
N SER A 294 5.31 -24.22 -2.98
CA SER A 294 5.56 -25.66 -3.12
C SER A 294 6.85 -26.00 -3.89
N ASN A 295 7.37 -25.06 -4.68
CA ASN A 295 8.64 -25.23 -5.39
C ASN A 295 9.83 -25.22 -4.43
N VAL A 296 9.72 -24.59 -3.26
CA VAL A 296 10.84 -24.47 -2.30
C VAL A 296 10.52 -25.06 -0.92
N LEU A 297 9.29 -24.97 -0.45
CA LEU A 297 8.88 -25.56 0.83
C LEU A 297 8.53 -27.02 0.62
N ASP A 298 9.33 -27.91 1.19
CA ASP A 298 9.10 -29.36 1.13
C ASP A 298 8.07 -29.79 2.17
N ARG A 299 8.31 -29.44 3.44
CA ARG A 299 7.45 -29.83 4.56
C ARG A 299 7.54 -28.88 5.74
N SER A 300 6.52 -28.92 6.59
CA SER A 300 6.52 -28.26 7.89
C SER A 300 5.84 -29.12 8.94
N ILE A 301 6.42 -29.20 10.14
CA ILE A 301 5.89 -29.96 11.28
C ILE A 301 5.81 -29.04 12.49
N ILE A 302 4.67 -29.02 13.18
CA ILE A 302 4.50 -28.28 14.42
C ILE A 302 4.61 -29.26 15.60
N THR A 303 5.72 -29.20 16.33
CA THR A 303 6.00 -30.03 17.50
C THR A 303 5.81 -29.23 18.78
N TYR A 304 4.57 -28.82 19.05
CA TYR A 304 4.26 -27.87 20.13
C TYR A 304 4.56 -28.42 21.54
N SER A 305 4.32 -29.72 21.77
CA SER A 305 4.61 -30.38 23.05
C SER A 305 5.97 -31.09 23.05
N ASN A 306 6.54 -31.32 24.24
CA ASN A 306 7.76 -32.12 24.41
C ASN A 306 7.58 -33.54 23.85
N ARG A 307 6.40 -34.13 24.05
CA ARG A 307 6.05 -35.43 23.47
C ARG A 307 6.17 -35.41 21.95
N ALA A 308 5.58 -34.41 21.28
CA ALA A 308 5.66 -34.28 19.82
C ALA A 308 7.09 -34.03 19.33
N LYS A 309 7.94 -33.29 20.08
CA LYS A 309 9.36 -33.11 19.73
C LYS A 309 10.12 -34.45 19.69
N ILE A 310 9.84 -35.33 20.64
CA ILE A 310 10.44 -36.67 20.72
C ILE A 310 9.88 -37.57 19.60
N GLU A 311 8.55 -37.69 19.51
CA GLU A 311 7.88 -38.60 18.59
C GLU A 311 8.09 -38.23 17.12
N GLU A 312 7.99 -36.95 16.78
CA GLU A 312 8.01 -36.52 15.39
C GLU A 312 9.42 -36.28 14.88
N VAL A 313 10.31 -35.65 15.66
CA VAL A 313 11.63 -35.25 15.16
C VAL A 313 12.77 -35.83 15.98
N GLY A 314 12.50 -36.79 16.86
CA GLY A 314 13.54 -37.55 17.55
C GLY A 314 14.42 -36.71 18.47
N VAL A 315 13.89 -35.60 19.01
CA VAL A 315 14.57 -34.88 20.10
C VAL A 315 14.75 -35.84 21.27
N LYS A 316 15.94 -35.87 21.87
CA LYS A 316 16.22 -36.78 22.97
C LYS A 316 15.49 -36.33 24.22
N LYS A 317 15.01 -37.30 24.99
CA LYS A 317 14.38 -37.01 26.28
C LYS A 317 15.40 -36.35 27.23
N GLU A 318 16.65 -36.82 27.20
CA GLU A 318 17.73 -36.28 28.01
C GLU A 318 18.01 -34.80 27.69
N THR A 319 17.93 -34.40 26.42
CA THR A 319 18.10 -33.00 26.00
C THR A 319 17.00 -32.12 26.60
N LEU A 320 15.74 -32.58 26.57
CA LEU A 320 14.62 -31.85 27.15
C LEU A 320 14.68 -31.80 28.68
N ASP A 321 15.11 -32.88 29.32
CA ASP A 321 15.23 -32.95 30.78
C ASP A 321 16.37 -32.06 31.31
N LEU A 322 17.49 -31.94 30.57
CA LEU A 322 18.65 -31.14 30.98
C LEU A 322 18.55 -29.66 30.60
N PHE A 323 18.12 -29.35 29.37
CA PHE A 323 18.16 -28.00 28.81
C PHE A 323 16.78 -27.36 28.65
N GLY A 324 15.70 -28.15 28.74
CA GLY A 324 14.34 -27.69 28.49
C GLY A 324 14.07 -27.40 27.00
N ALA A 325 12.80 -27.13 26.67
CA ALA A 325 12.36 -26.89 25.30
C ALA A 325 12.80 -25.53 24.72
N VAL A 326 13.20 -24.58 25.56
CA VAL A 326 13.70 -23.25 25.18
C VAL A 326 15.22 -23.25 25.30
N SER A 327 15.87 -24.00 24.40
CA SER A 327 17.31 -24.19 24.39
C SER A 327 17.84 -24.29 22.95
N GLU A 328 19.12 -23.97 22.78
CA GLU A 328 19.82 -24.13 21.50
C GLU A 328 19.88 -25.62 21.12
N GLU A 329 20.16 -26.49 22.10
CA GLU A 329 20.28 -27.93 21.95
C GLU A 329 18.98 -28.55 21.40
N THR A 330 17.84 -28.22 22.01
CA THR A 330 16.54 -28.70 21.52
C THR A 330 16.26 -28.20 20.11
N SER A 331 16.57 -26.94 19.81
CA SER A 331 16.34 -26.34 18.48
C SER A 331 17.17 -27.02 17.40
N ILE A 332 18.44 -27.34 17.68
CA ILE A 332 19.33 -28.07 16.77
C ILE A 332 18.83 -29.51 16.56
N GLU A 333 18.42 -30.21 17.62
CA GLU A 333 17.88 -31.57 17.49
C GLU A 333 16.58 -31.60 16.67
N MET A 334 15.67 -30.65 16.88
CA MET A 334 14.46 -30.50 16.06
C MET A 334 14.79 -30.33 14.58
N ALA A 335 15.74 -29.44 14.24
CA ALA A 335 16.14 -29.20 12.86
C ALA A 335 16.82 -30.41 12.22
N LYS A 336 17.74 -31.08 12.93
CA LYS A 336 18.40 -32.31 12.46
C LYS A 336 17.42 -33.46 12.29
N GLY A 337 16.47 -33.58 13.21
CA GLY A 337 15.40 -34.56 13.17
C GLY A 337 14.52 -34.41 11.93
N LEU A 338 14.12 -33.18 11.63
CA LEU A 338 13.39 -32.87 10.40
C LEU A 338 14.20 -33.21 9.15
N LEU A 339 15.49 -32.85 9.10
CA LEU A 339 16.35 -33.10 7.94
C LEU A 339 16.54 -34.60 7.67
N LYS A 340 16.54 -35.43 8.73
CA LYS A 340 16.65 -36.89 8.65
C LYS A 340 15.34 -37.58 8.29
N LYS A 341 14.20 -36.88 8.28
CA LYS A 341 12.95 -37.47 7.78
C LYS A 341 13.08 -37.65 6.26
N GLU A 342 13.61 -38.80 5.85
CA GLU A 342 13.39 -39.32 4.51
C GLU A 342 11.90 -39.63 4.38
N ILE A 343 11.26 -39.11 3.33
CA ILE A 343 10.00 -39.65 2.81
C ILE A 343 10.24 -39.94 1.33
#